data_AF-A0A531M1Q1-F1
#
_entry.id   AF-A0A531M1Q1-F1
#
_cell.length_a   1.000
_cell.length_b   1.000
_cell.length_c   1.000
_cell.angle_alpha   90.00
_cell.angle_beta   90.00
_cell.angle_gamma   90.00
#
_symmetry.space_group_name_H-M   'P 1'
#
loop_
_entity.id
_entity.type
_entity.pdbx_description
1 polymer ?
#
loop_
_entity_poly.entity_id
_entity_poly.type
_entity_poly.pdbx_seq_one_letter_code
_entity_poly.pdbx_strand_id
1 'polypeptide(L)'
;DMLNKVASGEESHGLPPGFYMLTYSLFMWPFGLIAVGAGLQALNRVRDDFRLRFCLAWYIPFWLVFELIPTKLPHYVLPAYPGMALLIGWLLTLQPQDANAPLRRWQQWLWWSTAFGLVVVSLGLAAVCIGAPIYLTHSFSW
;
A
#
# COMPACT_ATOMS: atom_id res chain seq x y z
N ASP A 1 24.38 -22.12 18.85
CA ASP A 1 23.50 -21.46 19.83
C ASP A 1 22.38 -20.63 19.17
N MET A 2 22.65 -19.81 18.15
CA MET A 2 21.60 -19.04 17.46
C MET A 2 20.61 -19.86 16.60
N LEU A 3 21.02 -21.04 16.10
CA LEU A 3 20.17 -21.91 15.27
C LEU A 3 19.03 -22.58 16.05
N ASN A 4 19.21 -22.87 17.34
CA ASN A 4 18.16 -23.49 18.17
C ASN A 4 17.11 -22.47 18.66
N LYS A 5 17.47 -21.18 18.75
CA LYS A 5 16.54 -20.10 19.12
C LYS A 5 15.60 -19.69 17.98
N VAL A 6 15.91 -20.04 16.74
CA VAL A 6 15.02 -19.80 15.58
C VAL A 6 13.99 -20.93 15.44
N ALA A 7 14.26 -22.11 16.01
CA ALA A 7 13.38 -23.27 15.94
C ALA A 7 12.32 -23.32 17.06
N SER A 8 12.54 -22.62 18.19
CA SER A 8 11.54 -22.46 19.24
C SER A 8 10.53 -21.38 18.84
N GLY A 9 9.58 -21.75 17.97
CA GLY A 9 8.46 -20.92 17.56
C GLY A 9 7.55 -20.53 18.72
N GLU A 10 7.87 -19.42 19.37
CA GLU A 10 7.08 -18.78 20.43
C GLU A 10 6.57 -17.39 20.04
N GLU A 11 6.47 -17.07 18.75
CA GLU A 11 5.51 -16.05 18.26
C GLU A 11 4.80 -16.57 17.01
N SER A 12 3.76 -17.35 17.26
CA SER A 12 2.79 -17.84 16.28
C SER A 12 1.89 -16.70 15.76
N HIS A 13 2.46 -15.57 15.36
CA HIS A 13 1.72 -14.46 14.73
C HIS A 13 2.49 -13.92 13.51
N GLY A 14 3.18 -14.82 12.81
CA GLY A 14 3.75 -14.54 11.50
C GLY A 14 2.62 -14.35 10.47
N LEU A 15 2.22 -13.11 10.23
CA LEU A 15 1.23 -12.82 9.18
C LEU A 15 1.77 -13.30 7.83
N PRO A 16 0.94 -13.98 7.00
CA PRO A 16 1.39 -14.59 5.77
C PRO A 16 1.97 -13.56 4.78
N PRO A 17 2.80 -14.00 3.81
CA PRO A 17 3.22 -13.15 2.71
C PRO A 17 1.99 -12.66 1.92
N GLY A 18 1.96 -11.37 1.56
CA GLY A 18 0.82 -10.66 0.99
C GLY A 18 0.06 -9.78 2.00
N PHE A 19 0.45 -9.77 3.28
CA PHE A 19 -0.23 -8.97 4.31
C PHE A 19 -0.20 -7.47 3.98
N TYR A 20 0.97 -6.92 3.59
CA TYR A 20 1.05 -5.50 3.25
C TYR A 20 0.33 -5.18 1.94
N MET A 21 0.17 -6.16 1.05
CA MET A 21 -0.61 -5.99 -0.18
C MET A 21 -2.12 -5.92 0.10
N LEU A 22 -2.62 -6.77 0.99
CA LEU A 22 -4.03 -6.77 1.42
C LEU A 22 -4.38 -5.54 2.25
N THR A 23 -3.48 -5.16 3.16
CA THR A 23 -3.67 -4.00 4.06
C THR A 23 -3.21 -2.68 3.43
N TYR A 24 -2.65 -2.71 2.21
CA TYR A 24 -2.17 -1.52 1.52
C TYR A 24 -3.24 -0.43 1.43
N SER A 25 -4.44 -0.83 1.01
CA SER A 25 -5.58 0.09 0.85
C SER A 25 -6.05 0.68 2.18
N LEU A 26 -5.80 0.00 3.29
CA LEU A 26 -6.11 0.50 4.63
C LEU A 26 -5.04 1.49 5.10
N PHE A 27 -3.76 1.14 5.00
CA PHE A 27 -2.66 1.98 5.50
C PHE A 27 -2.38 3.21 4.64
N MET A 28 -2.62 3.13 3.34
CA MET A 28 -2.51 4.25 2.42
C MET A 28 -3.84 4.92 2.13
N TRP A 29 -4.93 4.61 2.83
CA TRP A 29 -6.16 5.36 2.65
C TRP A 29 -5.93 6.85 2.98
N PRO A 30 -6.34 7.82 2.14
CA PRO A 30 -7.06 7.69 0.86
C PRO A 30 -6.17 7.65 -0.40
N PHE A 31 -4.85 7.77 -0.24
CA PHE A 31 -3.87 7.89 -1.33
C PHE A 31 -3.42 6.57 -1.98
N GLY A 32 -3.93 5.42 -1.56
CA GLY A 32 -3.47 4.12 -2.06
C GLY A 32 -3.58 3.96 -3.58
N LEU A 33 -4.65 4.49 -4.18
CA LEU A 33 -4.87 4.34 -5.62
C LEU A 33 -3.89 5.18 -6.44
N ILE A 34 -3.67 6.42 -6.01
CA ILE A 34 -2.72 7.32 -6.67
C ILE A 34 -1.27 6.86 -6.46
N ALA A 35 -0.96 6.28 -5.29
CA ALA A 35 0.34 5.70 -5.00
C ALA A 35 0.65 4.49 -5.91
N VAL A 36 -0.29 3.55 -6.06
CA VAL A 36 -0.15 2.43 -6.99
C VAL A 36 -0.07 2.91 -8.43
N GLY A 37 -0.93 3.86 -8.83
CA GLY A 37 -0.86 4.48 -10.17
C GLY A 37 0.51 5.09 -10.46
N ALA A 38 1.05 5.87 -9.53
CA ALA A 38 2.36 6.50 -9.64
C ALA A 38 3.48 5.46 -9.74
N GLY A 39 3.47 4.45 -8.89
CA GLY A 39 4.45 3.36 -8.92
C GLY A 39 4.43 2.58 -10.24
N LEU A 40 3.24 2.26 -10.75
CA LEU A 40 3.08 1.54 -12.02
C LEU A 40 3.54 2.38 -13.22
N GLN A 41 3.21 3.67 -13.25
CA GLN A 41 3.66 4.57 -14.31
C GLN A 41 5.16 4.83 -14.25
N ALA A 42 5.72 4.95 -13.05
CA ALA A 42 7.17 5.08 -12.85
C ALA A 42 7.89 3.80 -13.29
N LEU A 43 7.33 2.61 -13.03
CA LEU A 43 7.90 1.34 -13.48
C LEU A 43 7.95 1.25 -15.02
N ASN A 44 6.91 1.75 -15.70
CA ASN A 44 6.87 1.79 -17.16
C ASN A 44 7.91 2.75 -17.76
N ARG A 45 8.27 3.81 -17.01
CA ARG A 45 9.25 4.84 -17.40
C ARG A 45 10.59 4.72 -16.67
N VAL A 46 10.83 3.57 -16.03
CA VAL A 46 12.03 3.36 -15.21
C VAL A 46 13.30 3.51 -16.03
N ARG A 47 13.23 3.27 -17.35
CA ARG A 47 14.39 3.44 -18.24
C ARG A 47 14.64 4.89 -18.65
N ASP A 48 13.69 5.78 -18.48
CA ASP A 48 13.75 7.13 -19.03
C ASP A 48 14.43 8.11 -18.07
N ASP A 49 14.26 7.93 -16.76
CA ASP A 49 14.80 8.84 -15.74
C ASP A 49 15.43 8.09 -14.56
N PHE A 50 16.66 8.49 -14.17
CA PHE A 50 17.36 7.94 -13.01
C PHE A 50 16.64 8.24 -11.69
N ARG A 51 15.91 9.35 -11.59
CA ARG A 51 15.19 9.76 -10.38
C ARG A 51 14.09 8.76 -10.04
N LEU A 52 13.40 8.26 -11.07
CA LEU A 52 12.38 7.21 -10.93
C LEU A 52 13.02 5.89 -10.51
N ARG A 53 14.18 5.54 -11.09
CA ARG A 53 14.94 4.36 -10.67
C ARG A 53 15.32 4.43 -9.20
N PHE A 54 15.80 5.59 -8.75
CA PHE A 54 16.16 5.81 -7.36
C PHE A 54 14.95 5.64 -6.44
N CYS A 55 13.81 6.27 -6.75
CA CYS A 55 12.60 6.14 -5.93
C CYS A 55 12.05 4.70 -5.90
N LEU A 56 12.08 3.99 -7.02
CA LEU A 56 11.68 2.59 -7.11
C LEU A 56 12.66 1.67 -6.36
N ALA A 57 13.97 1.88 -6.51
CA ALA A 57 15.01 1.16 -5.79
C ALA A 57 15.07 1.51 -4.30
N TRP A 58 14.43 2.59 -3.88
CA TRP A 58 14.16 2.86 -2.48
C TRP A 58 12.91 2.08 -2.03
N TYR A 59 11.78 2.25 -2.72
CA TYR A 59 10.52 1.68 -2.26
C TYR A 59 10.47 0.14 -2.32
N ILE A 60 10.86 -0.45 -3.44
CA ILE A 60 10.71 -1.89 -3.72
C ILE A 60 11.50 -2.77 -2.72
N PRO A 61 12.80 -2.56 -2.46
CA PRO A 61 13.53 -3.46 -1.56
C PRO A 61 13.08 -3.31 -0.11
N PHE A 62 12.72 -2.11 0.35
CA PHE A 62 12.14 -1.96 1.69
C PHE A 62 10.85 -2.76 1.80
N TRP A 63 9.95 -2.65 0.81
CA TRP A 63 8.72 -3.43 0.78
C TRP A 63 8.98 -4.95 0.77
N LEU A 64 9.91 -5.43 -0.05
CA LEU A 64 10.28 -6.85 -0.12
C LEU A 64 10.85 -7.38 1.20
N VAL A 65 11.75 -6.62 1.84
CA VAL A 65 12.34 -6.99 3.12
C VAL A 65 11.25 -7.08 4.20
N PHE A 66 10.34 -6.10 4.27
CA PHE A 66 9.26 -6.13 5.26
C PHE A 66 8.22 -7.21 5.00
N GLU A 67 7.96 -7.57 3.74
CA GLU A 67 7.07 -8.68 3.42
C GLU A 67 7.66 -10.04 3.87
N LEU A 68 8.99 -10.16 3.82
CA LEU A 68 9.74 -11.35 4.23
C LEU A 68 9.88 -11.48 5.76
N ILE A 69 9.74 -10.38 6.52
CA ILE A 69 9.81 -10.40 7.98
C ILE A 69 8.50 -10.98 8.54
N PRO A 70 8.57 -12.01 9.42
CA PRO A 70 7.37 -12.61 10.00
C PRO A 70 6.65 -11.68 10.99
N THR A 71 7.37 -10.84 11.73
CA THR A 71 6.81 -9.88 12.68
C THR A 71 6.42 -8.57 11.97
N LYS A 72 5.20 -8.52 11.41
CA LYS A 72 4.72 -7.37 10.63
C LYS A 72 4.04 -6.33 11.51
N LEU A 73 4.77 -5.27 11.86
CA LEU A 73 4.19 -4.09 12.53
C LEU A 73 3.81 -3.01 11.50
N PRO A 74 2.63 -2.36 11.62
CA PRO A 74 2.15 -1.35 10.66
C PRO A 74 3.12 -0.20 10.37
N HIS A 75 3.90 0.21 11.36
CA HIS A 75 4.80 1.36 11.27
C HIS A 75 6.12 1.05 10.52
N TYR A 76 6.41 -0.23 10.24
CA TYR A 76 7.65 -0.61 9.56
C TYR A 76 7.75 -0.06 8.13
N VAL A 77 6.62 0.23 7.49
CA VAL A 77 6.57 0.76 6.13
C VAL A 77 6.87 2.28 6.08
N LEU A 78 6.92 2.97 7.23
CA LEU A 78 7.14 4.43 7.30
C LEU A 78 8.38 4.90 6.51
N PRO A 79 9.56 4.24 6.57
CA PRO A 79 10.74 4.65 5.82
C PRO A 79 10.60 4.51 4.29
N ALA A 80 9.61 3.75 3.81
CA ALA A 80 9.33 3.59 2.37
C ALA A 80 8.40 4.69 1.84
N TYR A 81 7.62 5.36 2.70
CA TYR A 81 6.67 6.40 2.27
C TYR A 81 7.31 7.61 1.58
N PRO A 82 8.52 8.10 1.93
CA PRO A 82 9.16 9.18 1.20
C PRO A 82 9.38 8.85 -0.29
N GLY A 83 9.84 7.64 -0.60
CA GLY A 83 10.03 7.19 -1.98
C GLY A 83 8.71 7.17 -2.76
N MET A 84 7.63 6.70 -2.13
CA MET A 84 6.30 6.70 -2.74
C MET A 84 5.72 8.12 -2.90
N ALA A 85 5.90 8.99 -1.92
CA ALA A 85 5.45 10.37 -1.97
C ALA A 85 6.11 11.14 -3.12
N LEU A 86 7.40 10.92 -3.36
CA LEU A 86 8.10 11.50 -4.52
C LEU A 86 7.56 10.99 -5.85
N LEU A 87 7.22 9.69 -5.95
CA LEU A 87 6.59 9.14 -7.16
C LEU A 87 5.20 9.74 -7.41
N ILE A 88 4.40 9.92 -6.36
CA ILE A 88 3.10 10.60 -6.44
C ILE A 88 3.28 12.04 -6.91
N GLY A 89 4.22 12.77 -6.30
CA GLY A 89 4.55 14.15 -6.70
C GLY A 89 4.96 14.21 -8.17
N TRP A 90 5.84 13.31 -8.62
CA TRP A 90 6.21 13.20 -10.03
C TRP A 90 5.01 12.95 -10.94
N LEU A 91 4.12 11.99 -10.61
CA LEU A 91 2.93 11.70 -11.40
C LEU A 91 2.05 12.94 -11.57
N LEU A 92 1.89 13.73 -10.50
CA LEU A 92 1.09 14.96 -10.49
C LEU A 92 1.71 16.10 -11.33
N THR A 93 3.00 16.03 -11.65
CA THR A 93 3.66 17.00 -12.56
C THR A 93 3.47 16.69 -14.03
N LEU A 94 3.02 15.48 -14.38
CA LEU A 94 2.82 15.07 -15.77
C LEU A 94 1.57 15.70 -16.38
N GLN A 95 1.56 15.86 -17.71
CA GLN A 95 0.34 16.19 -18.42
C GLN A 95 -0.70 15.06 -18.28
N PRO A 96 -2.01 15.35 -18.28
CA PRO A 96 -3.05 14.33 -18.11
C PRO A 96 -2.95 13.16 -19.09
N GLN A 97 -2.49 13.42 -20.32
CA GLN A 97 -2.27 12.40 -21.36
C GLN A 97 -1.15 11.41 -20.99
N ASP A 98 -0.09 11.91 -20.34
CA ASP A 98 1.06 11.10 -19.94
C ASP A 98 0.82 10.39 -18.61
N ALA A 99 0.12 11.06 -17.69
CA ALA A 99 -0.31 10.50 -16.41
C ALA A 99 -1.28 9.33 -16.61
N ASN A 100 -2.17 9.42 -17.60
CA ASN A 100 -3.14 8.38 -17.95
C ASN A 100 -2.67 7.44 -19.08
N ALA A 101 -1.35 7.39 -19.34
CA ALA A 101 -0.80 6.47 -20.33
C ALA A 101 -1.25 5.03 -20.03
N PRO A 102 -1.58 4.24 -21.08
CA PRO A 102 -2.22 2.94 -20.91
C PRO A 102 -1.33 1.98 -20.12
N LEU A 103 -1.90 1.42 -19.06
CA LEU A 103 -1.26 0.40 -18.24
C LEU A 103 -1.31 -0.97 -18.93
N ARG A 104 -0.30 -1.81 -18.70
CA ARG A 104 -0.31 -3.22 -19.14
C ARG A 104 -1.44 -3.99 -18.46
N ARG A 105 -1.94 -5.06 -19.08
CA ARG A 105 -3.08 -5.85 -18.55
C ARG A 105 -2.90 -6.27 -17.08
N TRP A 106 -1.72 -6.75 -16.69
CA TRP A 106 -1.44 -7.14 -15.30
C TRP A 106 -1.42 -5.93 -14.34
N GLN A 107 -0.98 -4.75 -14.81
CA GLN A 107 -0.99 -3.50 -14.04
C GLN A 107 -2.42 -2.99 -13.86
N GLN A 108 -3.27 -3.14 -14.87
CA GLN A 108 -4.70 -2.82 -14.76
C GLN A 108 -5.38 -3.69 -13.70
N TRP A 109 -5.08 -4.99 -13.66
CA TRP A 109 -5.59 -5.89 -12.62
C TRP A 109 -5.18 -5.44 -11.21
N LEU A 110 -3.90 -5.08 -11.01
CA LEU A 110 -3.41 -4.56 -9.72
C LEU A 110 -4.04 -3.22 -9.34
N TRP A 111 -4.26 -2.35 -10.32
CA TRP A 111 -4.91 -1.07 -10.08
C TRP A 111 -6.37 -1.26 -9.65
N TRP A 112 -7.12 -2.14 -10.34
CA TRP A 112 -8.49 -2.48 -9.97
C TRP A 112 -8.60 -3.21 -8.64
N SER A 113 -7.66 -4.10 -8.30
CA SER A 113 -7.65 -4.74 -6.98
C SER A 113 -7.43 -3.72 -5.86
N THR A 114 -6.60 -2.71 -6.10
CA THR A 114 -6.37 -1.61 -5.14
C THR A 114 -7.62 -0.72 -5.03
N ALA A 115 -8.26 -0.40 -6.16
CA ALA A 115 -9.51 0.36 -6.17
C ALA A 115 -10.61 -0.36 -5.37
N PHE A 116 -10.76 -1.68 -5.60
CA PHE A 116 -11.69 -2.51 -4.85
C PHE A 116 -11.38 -2.50 -3.34
N GLY A 117 -10.11 -2.68 -2.96
CA GLY A 117 -9.68 -2.62 -1.56
C GLY A 117 -10.02 -1.28 -0.89
N LEU A 118 -9.83 -0.15 -1.59
CA LEU A 118 -10.19 1.18 -1.07
C LEU A 118 -11.69 1.36 -0.89
N VAL A 119 -12.51 0.84 -1.81
CA VAL A 119 -13.98 0.87 -1.66
C VAL A 119 -14.39 0.07 -0.44
N VAL A 120 -13.87 -1.15 -0.27
CA VAL A 120 -14.17 -2.00 0.89
C VAL A 120 -13.77 -1.31 2.20
N VAL A 121 -12.57 -0.74 2.27
CA VAL A 121 -12.09 0.00 3.45
C VAL A 121 -12.98 1.21 3.73
N SER A 122 -13.32 2.00 2.71
CA SER A 122 -14.15 3.19 2.88
C SER A 122 -15.56 2.84 3.37
N LEU A 123 -16.17 1.79 2.82
CA LEU A 123 -17.46 1.27 3.26
C LEU A 123 -17.40 0.71 4.68
N GLY A 124 -16.33 -0.02 5.02
CA GLY A 124 -16.12 -0.55 6.37
C GLY A 124 -15.98 0.56 7.41
N LEU A 125 -15.17 1.59 7.12
CA LEU A 125 -15.03 2.76 7.98
C LEU A 125 -16.36 3.51 8.12
N ALA A 126 -17.11 3.71 7.03
CA ALA A 126 -18.42 4.35 7.09
C ALA A 126 -19.41 3.54 7.96
N ALA A 127 -19.43 2.21 7.79
CA ALA A 127 -20.28 1.32 8.58
C ALA A 127 -19.92 1.36 10.07
N VAL A 128 -18.63 1.43 10.42
CA VAL A 128 -18.18 1.59 11.82
C VAL A 128 -18.58 2.95 12.36
N CYS A 129 -18.35 4.03 11.63
CA CYS A 129 -18.71 5.39 12.05
C CYS A 129 -20.21 5.56 12.28
N ILE A 130 -21.05 4.87 11.51
CA ILE A 130 -22.52 4.90 11.66
C ILE A 130 -23.00 3.89 12.71
N GLY A 131 -22.47 2.66 12.68
CA GLY A 131 -22.92 1.56 13.54
C GLY A 131 -22.49 1.69 14.99
N ALA A 132 -21.26 2.18 15.25
CA ALA A 132 -20.77 2.37 16.61
C ALA A 132 -21.64 3.31 17.46
N PRO A 133 -22.06 4.51 17.00
CA PRO A 133 -22.92 5.39 17.79
C PRO A 133 -24.33 4.81 17.97
N ILE A 134 -24.89 4.07 16.99
CA ILE A 134 -26.19 3.41 17.14
C ILE A 134 -26.11 2.30 18.20
N TYR A 135 -25.03 1.53 18.20
CA TYR A 135 -24.83 0.42 19.13
C TYR A 135 -24.56 0.92 20.56
N LEU A 136 -23.74 1.97 20.70
CA LEU A 136 -23.34 2.48 22.01
C LEU A 136 -24.37 3.41 22.64
N THR A 137 -25.04 4.23 21.82
CA THR A 137 -25.91 5.32 22.30
C THR A 137 -27.40 5.04 22.09
N HIS A 138 -27.76 3.96 21.37
CA HIS A 138 -29.13 3.64 20.94
C HIS A 138 -29.89 4.82 20.31
N SER A 139 -29.16 5.85 19.86
CA SER A 139 -29.71 7.10 19.37
C SER A 139 -28.93 7.53 18.14
N PHE A 140 -29.67 7.99 17.14
CA PHE A 140 -29.15 8.52 15.89
C PHE A 140 -29.25 10.04 15.98
N SER A 141 -28.16 10.72 16.33
CA SER A 141 -28.11 12.19 16.33
C SER A 141 -27.62 12.66 14.96
N TRP A 142 -28.53 13.22 14.17
CA TRP A 142 -28.24 14.01 12.97
C TRP A 142 -28.01 15.47 13.34
#